data_AF-A0A9N9FQK5-F1
#
_entry.id   AF-A0A9N9FQK5-F1
#
_cell.length_a   1.000
_cell.length_b   1.000
_cell.length_c   1.000
_cell.angle_alpha   90.00
_cell.angle_beta   90.00
_cell.angle_gamma   90.00
#
_symmetry.space_group_name_H-M   'P 1'
#
loop_
_entity.id
_entity.type
_entity.pdbx_description
1 polymer ?
#
loop_
_entity_poly.entity_id
_entity_poly.type
_entity_poly.pdbx_seq_one_letter_code
_entity_poly.pdbx_strand_id
1 'polypeptide(L)'
;MILPPSKYHASKGHGFTPALHRARRRFLVRNSVTGLLLLGFVGAVYSYSFLAVKQDDLGDIPLPPLPSTNKEAEHDPKLEKT
;
A
#
# COMPACT_ATOMS: atom_id res chain seq x y z
N MET A 1 -25.45 -44.22 -2.49
CA MET A 1 -24.19 -44.51 -1.77
C MET A 1 -23.98 -43.43 -0.72
N ILE A 2 -24.04 -43.75 0.57
CA ILE A 2 -23.80 -42.78 1.66
C ILE A 2 -22.30 -42.80 1.97
N LEU A 3 -21.63 -41.65 1.80
CA LEU A 3 -20.21 -41.51 2.10
C LEU A 3 -20.01 -41.37 3.62
N PRO A 4 -19.06 -42.11 4.22
CA PRO A 4 -18.77 -41.96 5.64
C PRO A 4 -18.24 -40.54 5.93
N PRO A 5 -18.57 -39.95 7.10
CA PRO A 5 -18.06 -38.63 7.45
C PRO A 5 -16.53 -38.67 7.53
N SER A 6 -15.86 -37.70 6.89
CA SER A 6 -14.40 -37.66 6.88
C SER A 6 -13.84 -37.52 8.31
N LYS A 7 -12.69 -38.12 8.59
CA LYS A 7 -12.01 -37.99 9.89
C LYS A 7 -11.44 -36.58 10.15
N TYR A 8 -11.49 -35.70 9.17
CA TYR A 8 -10.80 -34.40 9.19
C TYR A 8 -11.76 -33.21 9.30
N HIS A 9 -13.00 -33.36 8.84
CA HIS A 9 -14.07 -32.37 8.97
C HIS A 9 -14.89 -32.61 10.25
N ALA A 10 -15.29 -31.53 10.93
CA ALA A 10 -16.15 -31.64 12.10
C ALA A 10 -17.51 -32.23 11.71
N SER A 11 -18.09 -33.08 12.57
CA SER A 11 -19.43 -33.64 12.30
C SER A 11 -20.55 -32.62 12.44
N LYS A 12 -20.28 -31.47 13.09
CA LYS A 12 -21.17 -30.31 13.18
C LYS A 12 -20.36 -29.03 12.89
N GLY A 13 -20.85 -28.24 11.95
CA GLY A 13 -20.28 -26.94 11.55
C GLY A 13 -19.03 -27.03 10.66
N HIS A 14 -18.45 -25.87 10.34
CA HIS A 14 -17.28 -25.73 9.46
C HIS A 14 -15.93 -25.83 10.22
N GLY A 15 -15.95 -26.43 11.41
CA GLY A 15 -14.80 -26.53 12.29
C GLY A 15 -13.79 -27.59 11.87
N PHE A 16 -12.56 -27.43 12.36
CA PHE A 16 -11.49 -28.39 12.16
C PHE A 16 -11.44 -29.39 13.32
N THR A 17 -11.24 -30.67 13.00
CA THR A 17 -11.06 -31.69 14.04
C THR A 17 -9.69 -31.56 14.73
N PRO A 18 -9.54 -32.05 15.97
CA PRO A 18 -8.24 -32.12 16.65
C PRO A 18 -7.18 -32.90 15.86
N ALA A 19 -7.60 -33.89 15.07
CA ALA A 19 -6.73 -34.65 14.18
C ALA A 19 -6.15 -33.75 13.06
N LEU A 20 -6.99 -32.95 12.41
CA LEU A 20 -6.55 -32.03 11.37
C LEU A 20 -5.68 -30.87 11.93
N HIS A 21 -5.95 -30.40 13.14
CA HIS A 21 -5.13 -29.37 13.78
C HIS A 21 -3.68 -29.85 14.00
N ARG A 22 -3.50 -31.10 14.45
CA ARG A 22 -2.17 -31.73 14.58
C ARG A 22 -1.47 -31.88 13.23
N ALA A 23 -2.18 -32.33 12.21
CA ALA A 23 -1.63 -32.50 10.86
C ALA A 23 -1.06 -31.17 10.29
N ARG A 24 -1.69 -30.03 10.60
CA ARG A 24 -1.27 -28.72 10.09
C ARG A 24 -0.21 -28.01 10.92
N ARG A 25 0.03 -28.42 12.18
CA ARG A 25 1.05 -27.80 13.03
C ARG A 25 2.42 -27.72 12.36
N ARG A 26 2.82 -28.75 11.61
CA ARG A 26 4.13 -28.80 10.95
C ARG A 26 4.30 -27.76 9.84
N PHE A 27 3.22 -27.43 9.13
CA PHE A 27 3.26 -26.50 8.01
C PHE A 27 3.05 -25.05 8.43
N LEU A 28 2.40 -24.82 9.56
CA LEU A 28 2.14 -23.48 10.07
C LEU A 28 3.45 -22.70 10.26
N VAL A 29 4.42 -23.27 10.98
CA VAL A 29 5.70 -22.59 11.24
C VAL A 29 6.46 -22.30 9.96
N ARG A 30 6.62 -23.30 9.08
CA ARG A 30 7.39 -23.14 7.84
C ARG A 30 6.74 -22.15 6.89
N ASN A 31 5.42 -22.22 6.70
CA ASN A 31 4.69 -21.30 5.84
C ASN A 31 4.65 -19.88 6.40
N SER A 32 4.52 -19.72 7.72
CA SER A 32 4.60 -18.41 8.37
C SER A 32 5.97 -17.77 8.20
N VAL A 33 7.05 -18.53 8.35
CA VAL A 33 8.41 -18.02 8.13
C VAL A 33 8.59 -17.58 6.68
N THR A 34 8.20 -18.41 5.71
CA THR A 34 8.28 -18.04 4.28
C THR A 34 7.42 -16.81 3.98
N GLY A 35 6.22 -16.72 4.53
CA GLY A 35 5.34 -15.57 4.37
C GLY A 35 5.94 -14.29 4.96
N LEU A 36 6.52 -14.36 6.17
CA LEU A 36 7.19 -13.24 6.80
C LEU A 36 8.42 -12.78 6.02
N LEU A 37 9.21 -13.72 5.49
CA LEU A 37 10.36 -13.39 4.64
C LEU A 37 9.92 -12.68 3.35
N LEU A 38 8.86 -13.17 2.71
CA LEU A 38 8.34 -12.57 1.49
C LEU A 38 7.78 -11.16 1.76
N LEU A 39 6.97 -11.01 2.81
CA LEU A 39 6.41 -9.71 3.22
C LEU A 39 7.53 -8.73 3.62
N GLY A 40 8.51 -9.20 4.39
CA GLY A 40 9.67 -8.40 4.78
C GLY A 40 10.52 -7.98 3.58
N PHE A 41 10.74 -8.88 2.62
CA PHE A 41 11.48 -8.58 1.39
C PHE A 41 10.78 -7.53 0.54
N VAL A 42 9.49 -7.71 0.26
CA VAL A 42 8.70 -6.76 -0.54
C VAL A 42 8.59 -5.41 0.20
N GLY A 43 8.33 -5.43 1.50
CA GLY A 43 8.27 -4.24 2.33
C GLY A 43 9.60 -3.48 2.34
N ALA A 44 10.73 -4.19 2.45
CA ALA A 44 12.06 -3.59 2.41
C ALA A 44 12.34 -2.91 1.06
N VAL A 45 12.01 -3.56 -0.07
CA VAL A 45 12.16 -2.97 -1.40
C VAL A 45 11.30 -1.71 -1.54
N TYR A 46 10.05 -1.74 -1.08
CA TYR A 46 9.15 -0.58 -1.10
C TYR A 46 9.68 0.57 -0.24
N SER A 47 10.01 0.30 1.03
CA SER A 47 10.52 1.31 1.95
C SER A 47 11.84 1.90 1.46
N TYR A 48 12.74 1.07 0.91
CA TYR A 48 13.98 1.54 0.29
C TYR A 48 13.68 2.48 -0.88
N SER A 49 12.80 2.08 -1.78
CA SER A 49 12.41 2.92 -2.93
C SER A 49 11.85 4.26 -2.47
N PHE A 50 10.98 4.26 -1.46
CA PHE A 50 10.39 5.48 -0.91
C PHE A 50 11.43 6.41 -0.27
N LEU A 51 12.39 5.86 0.48
CA LEU A 51 13.45 6.64 1.13
C LEU A 51 14.52 7.11 0.15
N ALA A 52 14.83 6.30 -0.86
CA ALA A 52 15.83 6.60 -1.88
C ALA A 52 15.34 7.66 -2.88
N VAL A 53 14.04 7.74 -3.12
CA VAL A 53 13.42 8.83 -3.85
C VAL A 53 13.43 10.07 -2.95
N LYS A 54 14.57 10.77 -2.93
CA LYS A 54 14.62 12.14 -2.43
C LYS A 54 13.75 12.97 -3.38
N GLN A 55 12.83 13.74 -2.80
CA GLN A 55 12.05 14.69 -3.58
C GLN A 55 13.02 15.65 -4.27
N ASP A 56 12.86 15.81 -5.59
CA ASP A 56 13.69 16.69 -6.40
C ASP A 56 13.66 18.12 -5.81
N ASP A 57 14.80 18.81 -5.85
CA ASP A 57 14.89 20.19 -5.34
C ASP A 57 14.26 21.14 -6.37
N LEU A 58 12.97 21.40 -6.21
CA LEU A 58 12.20 22.27 -7.12
C LEU A 58 12.52 23.77 -6.94
N GLY A 59 13.62 24.10 -6.24
CA GLY A 59 14.05 25.47 -6.02
C GLY A 59 14.56 26.18 -7.27
N ASP A 60 14.93 25.44 -8.31
CA ASP A 60 15.33 25.97 -9.62
C ASP A 60 14.14 26.27 -10.54
N ILE A 61 12.94 25.81 -10.18
CA ILE A 61 11.72 26.02 -10.95
C ILE A 61 11.11 27.37 -10.57
N PRO A 62 11.00 28.33 -11.51
CA PRO A 62 10.36 29.60 -11.24
C PRO A 62 8.88 29.37 -10.89
N LEU A 63 8.49 29.74 -9.67
CA LEU A 63 7.09 29.66 -9.23
C LEU A 63 6.25 30.66 -10.03
N PRO A 64 5.07 30.25 -10.53
CA PRO A 64 4.14 31.20 -11.12
C PRO A 64 3.74 32.24 -10.07
N PRO A 65 3.52 33.50 -10.47
CA PRO A 65 3.06 34.53 -9.55
C PRO A 65 1.78 34.06 -8.88
N LEU A 66 1.71 34.19 -7.55
CA LEU A 66 0.51 33.88 -6.79
C LEU A 66 -0.66 34.65 -7.41
N PRO A 67 -1.84 34.02 -7.61
CA PRO A 67 -3.02 34.77 -8.02
C PRO A 67 -3.29 35.76 -6.90
N SER A 68 -2.88 37.00 -7.13
CA SER A 68 -3.31 38.13 -6.33
C SER A 68 -4.82 38.09 -6.37
N THR A 69 -5.43 37.78 -5.23
CA THR A 69 -6.75 38.32 -4.97
C THR A 69 -6.61 39.81 -5.26
N ASN A 70 -7.27 40.27 -6.33
CA ASN A 70 -7.43 41.67 -6.69
C ASN A 70 -6.15 42.34 -7.26
N LYS A 71 -5.75 41.98 -8.49
CA LYS A 71 -4.96 42.86 -9.38
C LYS A 71 -5.58 42.97 -10.78
N GLU A 72 -6.91 42.93 -10.86
CA GLU A 72 -7.66 43.35 -12.06
C GLU A 72 -7.81 44.88 -12.16
N ALA A 73 -7.02 45.67 -11.43
CA ALA A 73 -7.10 47.13 -11.50
C ALA A 73 -5.75 47.79 -11.25
N GLU A 74 -4.75 47.50 -12.08
CA GLU A 74 -3.57 48.37 -12.22
C GLU A 74 -3.47 48.83 -13.68
N HIS A 75 -4.44 49.70 -14.01
CA HIS A 75 -4.38 50.82 -14.93
C HIS A 75 -3.10 50.92 -15.77
N ASP A 76 -3.17 50.47 -17.03
CA ASP A 76 -2.27 50.88 -18.10
C ASP A 76 -2.52 52.37 -18.41
N PRO A 77 -1.59 53.31 -18.13
CA PRO A 77 -1.75 54.71 -18.50
C PRO A 77 -1.12 55.02 -19.87
N LYS A 78 -0.86 54.01 -20.70
CA LYS A 78 -0.18 54.18 -22.00
C LYS A 78 -1.05 53.84 -23.20
N LEU A 79 -2.29 54.34 -23.24
CA LEU A 79 -3.07 54.41 -24.49
C LEU A 79 -3.89 55.72 -24.61
N GLU A 80 -3.42 56.83 -24.04
CA GLU A 80 -4.05 58.14 -24.27
C GLU A 80 -3.02 59.28 -24.35
N LYS A 81 -2.23 59.31 -25.42
CA LYS A 81 -1.84 60.59 -26.05
C LYS A 81 -1.23 60.34 -27.42
N THR A 82 -1.94 60.85 -28.44
CA THR A 82 -1.48 61.53 -29.66
C THR A 82 -0.08 61.22 -30.18
#